data_AF-A0ABD3CN65-F1
#
_entry.id   AF-A0ABD3CN65-F1
#
_cell.length_a   1.000
_cell.length_b   1.000
_cell.length_c   1.000
_cell.angle_alpha   90.00
_cell.angle_beta   90.00
_cell.angle_gamma   90.00
#
_symmetry.space_group_name_H-M   'P 1'
#
loop_
_entity.id
_entity.type
_entity.pdbx_description
1 polymer ?
#
loop_
_entity_poly.entity_id
_entity_poly.type
_entity_poly.pdbx_seq_one_letter_code
_entity_poly.pdbx_strand_id
1 'polypeptide(L)'
;MLQANPSNYAVVVSTEMVGYNWYPGKDRSMLIPNCYFRMGCSAVLLSNHRRDYCRAKYRLEHIVRTHKGADDRSFRSVYQEEDNERFKGIKVSNELVEIGGDAIKTNITTLGPLVLPLSEQLLFFSTLVWKFLFGDGVSLQPTKPYIPDYKLAFEHFCAHAASKTVLDELQRNLKLSDENLEASRAALHRFGNTSSSSIWYELAYLEAKERVKSGDRVWQMAFGSGFKCNSVVWKSMRRVRRPARNPWLDCVDTYPQGASSAACQAVWLRELLGELTEAKLQEVVLKVDNTSAIALVKNPVFHSRSKHIKSRFHYIRECVDRNEIVVEHISGKEQRADILTKALARIKFGEMRKLLGVEDLLVSRRKLGGDC
;
A
#
# COMPACT_ATOMS: atom_id res chain seq x y z
N MET A 1 -18.25 24.81 5.97
CA MET A 1 -19.32 24.82 4.94
C MET A 1 -20.64 24.30 5.51
N LEU A 2 -20.85 22.98 5.69
CA LEU A 2 -22.12 22.44 6.19
C LEU A 2 -22.42 22.77 7.66
N GLN A 3 -21.42 22.89 8.54
CA GLN A 3 -21.67 23.35 9.90
C GLN A 3 -22.12 24.82 9.96
N ALA A 4 -21.64 25.64 9.02
CA ALA A 4 -21.97 27.06 8.95
C ALA A 4 -23.29 27.34 8.20
N ASN A 5 -23.81 26.36 7.43
CA ASN A 5 -25.00 26.52 6.60
C ASN A 5 -26.00 25.39 6.92
N PRO A 6 -26.97 25.61 7.83
CA PRO A 6 -27.91 24.58 8.24
C PRO A 6 -28.81 24.11 7.10
N SER A 7 -29.24 22.84 7.15
CA SER A 7 -30.17 22.22 6.19
C SER A 7 -29.74 22.37 4.72
N ASN A 8 -28.50 21.96 4.43
CA ASN A 8 -27.93 22.03 3.10
C ASN A 8 -27.25 20.69 2.73
N TYR A 9 -27.05 20.52 1.43
CA TYR A 9 -26.32 19.42 0.82
C TYR A 9 -24.99 19.95 0.27
N ALA A 10 -23.95 19.11 0.34
CA ALA A 10 -22.71 19.38 -0.35
C ALA A 10 -22.31 18.13 -1.15
N VAL A 11 -22.08 18.30 -2.44
CA VAL A 11 -21.48 17.26 -3.28
C VAL A 11 -20.00 17.57 -3.38
N VAL A 12 -19.17 16.67 -2.85
CA VAL A 12 -17.72 16.74 -3.00
C VAL A 12 -17.35 15.86 -4.18
N VAL A 13 -16.79 16.47 -5.22
CA VAL A 13 -16.30 15.75 -6.40
C VAL A 13 -14.80 15.89 -6.48
N SER A 14 -14.10 14.77 -6.55
CA SER A 14 -12.66 14.70 -6.80
C SER A 14 -12.47 14.16 -8.21
N THR A 15 -11.86 14.96 -9.09
CA THR A 15 -11.51 14.55 -10.46
C THR A 15 -10.03 14.79 -10.69
N GLU A 16 -9.33 13.75 -11.14
CA GLU A 16 -7.89 13.79 -11.33
C GLU A 16 -7.58 13.43 -12.79
N MET A 17 -7.02 14.39 -13.52
CA MET A 17 -6.68 14.26 -14.93
C MET A 17 -5.16 14.41 -15.11
N VAL A 18 -4.50 13.35 -15.56
CA VAL A 18 -3.03 13.29 -15.66
C VAL A 18 -2.50 14.17 -16.81
N GLY A 19 -3.32 14.45 -17.83
CA GLY A 19 -2.89 15.17 -19.04
C GLY A 19 -2.25 16.54 -18.80
N TYR A 20 -2.66 17.27 -17.75
CA TYR A 20 -2.09 18.60 -17.45
C TYR A 20 -0.71 18.52 -16.78
N ASN A 21 -0.40 17.41 -16.12
CA ASN A 21 0.82 17.21 -15.35
C ASN A 21 1.81 16.27 -16.04
N TRP A 22 1.52 15.87 -17.29
CA TRP A 22 2.39 15.00 -18.06
C TRP A 22 3.68 15.74 -18.45
N TYR A 23 4.81 15.25 -17.97
CA TYR A 23 6.11 15.83 -18.27
C TYR A 23 6.76 15.14 -19.49
N PRO A 24 6.98 15.84 -20.62
CA PRO A 24 7.55 15.25 -21.83
C PRO A 24 9.09 15.33 -21.89
N GLY A 25 9.73 16.02 -20.94
CA GLY A 25 11.18 16.23 -20.94
C GLY A 25 11.98 15.04 -20.42
N LYS A 26 13.24 15.28 -20.04
CA LYS A 26 14.21 14.23 -19.69
C LYS A 26 14.66 14.24 -18.22
N ASP A 27 14.23 15.23 -17.43
CA ASP A 27 14.56 15.27 -16.00
C ASP A 27 13.91 14.08 -15.27
N ARG A 28 14.76 13.20 -14.75
CA ARG A 28 14.33 12.00 -14.02
C ARG A 28 13.41 12.34 -12.85
N SER A 29 13.67 13.41 -12.11
CA SER A 29 12.89 13.82 -10.95
C SER A 29 11.46 14.27 -11.28
N MET A 30 11.22 14.64 -12.55
CA MET A 30 9.90 15.01 -13.08
C MET A 30 9.22 13.90 -13.88
N LEU A 31 9.97 12.86 -14.27
CA LEU A 31 9.42 11.68 -14.95
C LEU A 31 8.71 10.72 -13.98
N ILE A 32 9.13 10.65 -12.70
CA ILE A 32 8.55 9.71 -11.72
C ILE A 32 7.02 9.88 -11.59
N PRO A 33 6.44 11.09 -11.49
CA PRO A 33 4.99 11.31 -11.51
C PRO A 33 4.24 10.68 -12.68
N ASN A 34 4.84 10.66 -13.88
CA ASN A 34 4.20 10.04 -15.05
C ASN A 34 3.98 8.53 -14.86
N CYS A 35 4.82 7.88 -14.05
CA CYS A 35 4.77 6.43 -13.85
C CYS A 35 3.67 6.00 -12.88
N TYR A 36 3.38 6.81 -11.85
CA TYR A 36 2.46 6.40 -10.78
C TYR A 36 1.10 7.12 -10.79
N PHE A 37 0.99 8.34 -11.31
CA PHE A 37 -0.30 9.03 -11.36
C PHE A 37 -1.24 8.39 -12.39
N ARG A 38 -2.47 8.19 -11.97
CA ARG A 38 -3.57 7.66 -12.79
C ARG A 38 -4.76 8.58 -12.72
N MET A 39 -5.63 8.46 -13.72
CA MET A 39 -6.88 9.23 -13.76
C MET A 39 -7.92 8.56 -12.88
N GLY A 40 -8.69 9.36 -12.17
CA GLY A 40 -9.72 8.86 -11.27
C GLY A 40 -10.77 9.91 -10.97
N CYS A 41 -11.94 9.43 -10.56
CA CYS A 41 -13.03 10.30 -10.16
C CYS A 41 -13.81 9.67 -9.01
N SER A 42 -14.17 10.48 -8.03
CA SER A 42 -15.09 10.10 -6.98
C SER A 42 -16.05 11.25 -6.66
N ALA A 43 -17.25 10.90 -6.21
CA ALA A 43 -18.24 11.86 -5.76
C ALA A 43 -18.86 11.38 -4.45
N VAL A 44 -19.02 12.30 -3.50
CA VAL A 44 -19.58 12.03 -2.18
C VAL A 44 -20.61 13.08 -1.84
N LEU A 45 -21.80 12.63 -1.43
CA LEU A 45 -22.85 13.51 -0.94
C LEU A 45 -22.77 13.61 0.59
N LEU A 46 -22.63 14.84 1.09
CA LEU A 46 -22.69 15.19 2.49
C LEU A 46 -24.00 15.95 2.76
N SER A 47 -24.61 15.71 3.92
CA SER A 47 -25.83 16.37 4.37
C SER A 47 -25.73 16.70 5.86
N ASN A 48 -26.30 17.83 6.26
CA ASN A 48 -26.54 18.16 7.67
C ASN A 48 -28.05 18.17 8.02
N HIS A 49 -28.92 17.69 7.13
CA HIS A 49 -30.35 17.58 7.40
C HIS A 49 -30.62 16.52 8.45
N ARG A 50 -31.41 16.87 9.47
CA ARG A 50 -31.84 15.92 10.51
C ARG A 50 -32.58 14.72 9.93
N ARG A 51 -33.34 14.91 8.84
CA ARG A 51 -34.12 13.84 8.17
C ARG A 51 -33.23 12.79 7.51
N ASP A 52 -32.02 13.15 7.08
CA ASP A 52 -31.11 12.22 6.41
C ASP A 52 -30.33 11.36 7.39
N TYR A 53 -30.38 11.68 8.69
CA TYR A 53 -29.65 10.98 9.74
C TYR A 53 -29.87 9.46 9.71
N CYS A 54 -31.12 9.02 9.55
CA CYS A 54 -31.48 7.59 9.51
C CYS A 54 -30.99 6.88 8.23
N ARG A 55 -30.66 7.64 7.17
CA ARG A 55 -30.23 7.12 5.87
C ARG A 55 -28.73 7.24 5.66
N ALA A 56 -28.05 8.08 6.45
CA ALA A 56 -26.61 8.29 6.37
C ALA A 56 -25.85 6.97 6.57
N LYS A 57 -24.82 6.76 5.75
CA LYS A 57 -23.88 5.63 5.95
C LYS A 57 -22.87 5.96 7.05
N TYR A 58 -22.32 7.16 6.99
CA TYR A 58 -21.25 7.62 7.85
C TYR A 58 -21.59 8.97 8.45
N ARG A 59 -21.09 9.22 9.66
CA ARG A 59 -20.99 10.54 10.28
C ARG A 59 -19.53 10.94 10.32
N LEU A 60 -19.26 12.18 9.93
CA LEU A 60 -17.96 12.81 10.15
C LEU A 60 -17.82 13.19 11.63
N GLU A 61 -16.82 12.63 12.33
CA GLU A 61 -16.55 12.96 13.74
C GLU A 61 -15.43 13.99 13.88
N HIS A 62 -14.28 13.74 13.24
CA HIS A 62 -13.10 14.58 13.37
C HIS A 62 -12.42 14.80 12.02
N ILE A 63 -11.88 16.00 11.83
CA ILE A 63 -10.97 16.35 10.74
C ILE A 63 -9.74 17.01 11.36
N VAL A 64 -8.56 16.45 11.09
CA VAL A 64 -7.28 17.00 11.53
C VAL A 64 -6.39 17.18 10.32
N ARG A 65 -5.96 18.41 10.07
CA ARG A 65 -5.03 18.73 9.00
C ARG A 65 -3.73 19.24 9.58
N THR A 66 -2.63 18.61 9.18
CA THR A 66 -1.28 19.11 9.37
C THR A 66 -0.77 19.70 8.07
N HIS A 67 -0.19 20.89 8.13
CA HIS A 67 0.41 21.58 7.01
C HIS A 67 1.85 21.96 7.35
N LYS A 68 2.82 21.44 6.60
CA LYS A 68 4.25 21.75 6.82
C LYS A 68 4.83 22.69 5.76
N GLY A 69 4.05 23.17 4.80
CA GLY A 69 4.56 24.03 3.72
C GLY A 69 5.08 25.42 4.11
N ALA A 70 5.18 25.75 5.40
CA ALA A 70 5.95 26.91 5.87
C ALA A 70 7.46 26.60 5.97
N ASP A 71 7.83 25.32 6.01
CA ASP A 71 9.20 24.84 5.90
C ASP A 71 9.56 24.66 4.43
N ASP A 72 10.70 25.22 4.02
CA ASP A 72 11.15 25.23 2.62
C ASP A 72 11.40 23.82 2.07
N ARG A 73 11.93 22.90 2.91
CA ARG A 73 12.12 21.49 2.51
C ARG A 73 10.75 20.87 2.20
N SER A 74 9.79 21.03 3.10
CA SER A 74 8.42 20.54 2.93
C SER A 74 7.71 21.18 1.74
N PHE A 75 7.90 22.48 1.51
CA PHE A 75 7.34 23.21 0.38
C PHE A 75 7.87 22.70 -0.96
N ARG A 76 9.19 22.51 -1.07
CA ARG A 76 9.87 22.02 -2.29
C ARG A 76 9.81 20.49 -2.47
N SER A 77 9.21 19.76 -1.54
CA SER A 77 9.15 18.28 -1.59
C SER A 77 8.40 17.74 -2.81
N VAL A 78 7.34 18.44 -3.23
CA VAL A 78 6.61 18.20 -4.48
C VAL A 78 6.24 19.57 -5.04
N TYR A 79 6.93 19.99 -6.09
CA TYR A 79 6.80 21.33 -6.64
C TYR A 79 6.67 21.29 -8.16
N GLN A 80 5.89 22.19 -8.73
CA GLN A 80 5.77 22.31 -10.17
C GLN A 80 6.81 23.33 -10.66
N GLU A 81 7.70 22.90 -11.54
CA GLU A 81 8.74 23.77 -12.11
C GLU A 81 8.93 23.49 -13.61
N GLU A 82 9.61 24.41 -14.27
CA GLU A 82 10.01 24.26 -15.68
C GLU A 82 11.44 23.73 -15.73
N ASP A 83 11.68 22.78 -16.63
CA ASP A 83 13.04 22.35 -16.93
C ASP A 83 13.78 23.35 -17.83
N ASN A 84 15.03 23.04 -18.17
CA ASN A 84 15.86 23.88 -19.05
C ASN A 84 15.29 24.04 -20.47
N GLU A 85 14.45 23.11 -20.92
CA GLU A 85 13.78 23.12 -22.22
C GLU A 85 12.38 23.78 -22.14
N ARG A 86 12.02 24.35 -20.98
CA ARG A 86 10.75 25.00 -20.64
C ARG A 86 9.54 24.06 -20.62
N PHE A 87 9.78 22.76 -20.47
CA PHE A 87 8.72 21.81 -20.18
C PHE A 87 8.34 21.88 -18.70
N LYS A 88 7.05 22.08 -18.44
CA LYS A 88 6.49 22.04 -17.07
C LYS A 88 6.39 20.60 -16.60
N GLY A 89 6.90 20.34 -15.40
CA GLY A 89 6.78 19.04 -14.74
C GLY A 89 6.54 19.19 -13.25
N ILE A 90 6.10 18.10 -12.62
CA ILE A 90 6.06 17.99 -11.16
C ILE A 90 7.37 17.37 -10.72
N LYS A 91 8.19 18.13 -10.01
CA LYS A 91 9.41 17.60 -9.41
C LYS A 91 9.10 16.98 -8.05
N VAL A 92 9.62 15.78 -7.83
CA VAL A 92 9.54 15.08 -6.55
C VAL A 92 10.92 15.03 -5.91
N SER A 93 11.03 15.53 -4.69
CA SER A 93 12.25 15.47 -3.90
C SER A 93 12.52 14.05 -3.39
N ASN A 94 13.80 13.68 -3.32
CA ASN A 94 14.25 12.40 -2.75
C ASN A 94 13.96 12.31 -1.24
N GLU A 95 13.77 13.43 -0.56
CA GLU A 95 13.50 13.51 0.89
C GLU A 95 12.00 13.37 1.24
N LEU A 96 11.13 13.15 0.24
CA LEU A 96 9.68 13.15 0.41
C LEU A 96 9.20 12.19 1.52
N VAL A 97 9.84 11.03 1.65
CA VAL A 97 9.47 10.01 2.65
C VAL A 97 9.79 10.48 4.07
N GLU A 98 10.95 11.11 4.29
CA GLU A 98 11.37 11.64 5.60
C GLU A 98 10.47 12.79 6.02
N ILE A 99 10.31 13.79 5.15
CA ILE A 99 9.42 14.94 5.34
C ILE A 99 7.99 14.45 5.65
N GLY A 100 7.57 13.39 4.96
CA GLY A 100 6.27 12.81 5.18
C GLY A 100 6.10 12.12 6.53
N GLY A 101 7.12 11.42 6.99
CA GLY A 101 7.16 10.81 8.32
C GLY A 101 6.94 11.85 9.43
N ASP A 102 7.59 13.01 9.35
CA ASP A 102 7.47 14.08 10.34
C ASP A 102 6.07 14.72 10.36
N ALA A 103 5.47 14.90 9.19
CA ALA A 103 4.11 15.40 9.08
C ALA A 103 3.07 14.39 9.57
N ILE A 104 3.26 13.09 9.29
CA ILE A 104 2.46 11.99 9.85
C ILE A 104 2.54 12.04 11.37
N LYS A 105 3.75 12.07 11.92
CA LYS A 105 3.98 12.13 13.38
C LYS A 105 3.23 13.29 14.01
N THR A 106 3.34 14.48 13.44
CA THR A 106 2.62 15.68 13.92
C THR A 106 1.09 15.48 13.84
N ASN A 107 0.59 14.89 12.75
CA ASN A 107 -0.83 14.65 12.54
C ASN A 107 -1.41 13.64 13.54
N ILE A 108 -0.75 12.51 13.74
CA ILE A 108 -1.20 11.48 14.68
C ILE A 108 -1.14 12.00 16.12
N THR A 109 -0.10 12.76 16.50
CA THR A 109 -0.02 13.38 17.83
C THR A 109 -1.19 14.34 18.08
N THR A 110 -1.66 15.04 17.04
CA THR A 110 -2.82 15.93 17.14
C THR A 110 -4.14 15.16 17.16
N LEU A 111 -4.24 14.05 16.43
CA LEU A 111 -5.42 13.21 16.36
C LEU A 111 -5.63 12.37 17.64
N GLY A 112 -4.55 11.89 18.25
CA GLY A 112 -4.56 10.96 19.38
C GLY A 112 -5.53 11.34 20.50
N PRO A 113 -5.47 12.56 21.07
CA PRO A 113 -6.37 12.99 22.14
C PRO A 113 -7.86 13.02 21.77
N LEU A 114 -8.19 13.08 20.48
CA LEU A 114 -9.57 13.13 20.00
C LEU A 114 -10.20 11.73 19.86
N VAL A 115 -9.38 10.69 19.69
CA VAL A 115 -9.86 9.36 19.26
C VAL A 115 -9.44 8.20 20.16
N LEU A 116 -8.32 8.34 20.88
CA LEU A 116 -7.80 7.27 21.72
C LEU A 116 -8.50 7.23 23.08
N PRO A 117 -8.61 6.05 23.72
CA PRO A 117 -9.06 5.93 25.11
C PRO A 117 -8.15 6.69 26.09
N LEU A 118 -8.71 7.15 27.22
CA LEU A 118 -7.97 7.89 28.24
C LEU A 118 -6.73 7.14 28.77
N SER A 119 -6.78 5.81 28.87
CA SER A 119 -5.63 4.99 29.29
C SER A 119 -4.43 5.14 28.37
N GLU A 120 -4.66 5.12 27.06
CA GLU A 120 -3.64 5.30 26.02
C GLU A 120 -3.14 6.74 25.98
N GLN A 121 -4.05 7.70 26.17
CA GLN A 121 -3.68 9.11 26.26
C GLN A 121 -2.74 9.36 27.43
N LEU A 122 -3.07 8.87 28.63
CA LEU A 122 -2.22 9.01 29.81
C LEU A 122 -0.84 8.38 29.61
N LEU A 123 -0.77 7.20 29.00
CA LEU A 123 0.49 6.53 28.69
C LEU A 123 1.34 7.34 27.70
N PHE A 124 0.74 7.84 26.63
CA PHE A 124 1.43 8.69 25.68
C PHE A 124 1.89 10.03 26.29
N PHE A 125 1.00 10.73 27.00
CA PHE A 125 1.33 11.99 27.64
C PHE A 125 2.40 11.85 28.72
N SER A 126 2.35 10.80 29.55
CA SER A 126 3.40 10.54 30.54
C SER A 126 4.77 10.33 29.90
N THR A 127 4.85 9.62 28.76
CA THR A 127 6.12 9.46 28.03
C THR A 127 6.63 10.76 27.42
N LEU A 128 5.73 11.62 26.92
CA LEU A 128 6.08 12.96 26.43
C LEU A 128 6.59 13.87 27.56
N VAL A 129 5.90 13.88 28.70
CA VAL A 129 6.29 14.66 29.89
C VAL A 129 7.62 14.16 30.44
N TRP A 130 7.82 12.84 30.51
CA TRP A 130 9.09 12.24 30.93
C TRP A 130 10.23 12.70 30.02
N LYS A 131 10.02 12.68 28.69
CA LYS A 131 11.01 13.15 27.73
C LYS A 131 11.29 14.65 27.88
N PHE A 132 10.27 15.46 28.13
CA PHE A 132 10.41 16.90 28.32
C PHE A 132 11.15 17.26 29.62
N LEU A 133 10.88 16.54 30.72
CA LEU A 133 11.45 16.83 32.04
C LEU A 133 12.87 16.29 32.22
N PHE A 134 13.19 15.11 31.66
CA PHE A 134 14.46 14.43 31.94
C PHE A 134 15.45 14.42 30.77
N GLY A 135 15.02 14.85 29.57
CA GLY A 135 15.86 14.85 28.37
C GLY A 135 16.32 13.45 27.94
N ASP A 136 16.90 13.33 26.74
CA ASP A 136 17.42 12.05 26.20
C ASP A 136 18.66 11.51 26.97
N GLY A 137 19.03 12.10 28.12
CA GLY A 137 20.32 11.89 28.81
C GLY A 137 20.36 10.88 29.95
N VAL A 138 19.23 10.29 30.38
CA VAL A 138 19.19 9.43 31.60
C VAL A 138 18.98 7.93 31.29
N SER A 139 18.70 7.54 30.04
CA SER A 139 18.52 6.12 29.67
C SER A 139 19.67 5.56 28.84
N LEU A 140 20.31 4.48 29.32
CA LEU A 140 21.37 3.69 28.66
C LEU A 140 20.97 3.03 27.31
N GLN A 141 19.76 3.28 26.81
CA GLN A 141 19.35 3.00 25.43
C GLN A 141 18.42 4.11 24.92
N PRO A 142 18.47 4.47 23.63
CA PRO A 142 17.49 5.38 23.04
C PRO A 142 16.11 4.72 23.12
N THR A 143 15.31 5.09 24.12
CA THR A 143 13.95 4.58 24.25
C THR A 143 13.15 5.12 23.06
N LYS A 144 12.77 4.23 22.13
CA LYS A 144 11.93 4.62 21.00
C LYS A 144 10.66 5.30 21.55
N PRO A 145 10.25 6.45 21.00
CA PRO A 145 9.07 7.15 21.48
C PRO A 145 7.86 6.21 21.45
N TYR A 146 7.08 6.21 22.54
CA TYR A 146 5.89 5.38 22.63
C TYR A 146 4.89 5.79 21.53
N ILE A 147 4.47 4.81 20.74
CA ILE A 147 3.50 4.99 19.66
C ILE A 147 2.17 4.43 20.16
N PRO A 148 1.13 5.26 20.31
CA PRO A 148 -0.19 4.80 20.76
C PRO A 148 -0.78 3.75 19.83
N ASP A 149 -1.55 2.82 20.40
CA ASP A 149 -2.21 1.81 19.58
C ASP A 149 -3.52 2.35 18.97
N TYR A 150 -3.41 2.87 17.75
CA TYR A 150 -4.57 3.36 16.99
C TYR A 150 -5.56 2.28 16.57
N LYS A 151 -5.23 0.98 16.67
CA LYS A 151 -6.19 -0.11 16.44
C LYS A 151 -7.26 -0.17 17.52
N LEU A 152 -7.02 0.43 18.69
CA LEU A 152 -8.04 0.61 19.73
C LEU A 152 -9.06 1.70 19.37
N ALA A 153 -8.62 2.68 18.56
CA ALA A 153 -9.48 3.76 18.09
C ALA A 153 -10.20 3.44 16.78
N PHE A 154 -9.64 2.59 15.92
CA PHE A 154 -10.21 2.37 14.59
C PHE A 154 -10.26 0.89 14.20
N GLU A 155 -11.42 0.48 13.71
CA GLU A 155 -11.64 -0.86 13.16
C GLU A 155 -11.14 -0.93 11.70
N HIS A 156 -11.21 0.18 10.97
CA HIS A 156 -10.84 0.23 9.54
C HIS A 156 -9.91 1.39 9.23
N PHE A 157 -8.92 1.12 8.37
CA PHE A 157 -7.92 2.08 7.92
C PHE A 157 -7.98 2.23 6.41
N CYS A 158 -7.94 3.47 5.94
CA CYS A 158 -7.75 3.83 4.55
C CYS A 158 -6.61 4.85 4.51
N ALA A 159 -5.43 4.44 4.08
CA ALA A 159 -4.29 5.31 3.88
C ALA A 159 -4.01 5.50 2.39
N HIS A 160 -4.31 6.69 1.87
CA HIS A 160 -3.87 7.07 0.54
C HIS A 160 -2.35 7.27 0.55
N ALA A 161 -1.66 6.58 -0.36
CA ALA A 161 -0.23 6.70 -0.55
C ALA A 161 0.13 6.73 -2.03
N ALA A 162 1.23 7.41 -2.35
CA ALA A 162 1.74 7.48 -3.72
C ALA A 162 2.41 6.18 -4.19
N SER A 163 2.94 5.39 -3.25
CA SER A 163 3.69 4.18 -3.54
C SER A 163 3.54 3.15 -2.44
N LYS A 164 3.92 1.90 -2.76
CA LYS A 164 3.95 0.79 -1.80
C LYS A 164 4.89 1.09 -0.63
N THR A 165 6.04 1.70 -0.90
CA THR A 165 7.04 2.05 0.12
C THR A 165 6.45 2.95 1.21
N VAL A 166 5.61 3.91 0.83
CA VAL A 166 4.94 4.81 1.79
C VAL A 166 3.92 4.05 2.64
N LEU A 167 3.18 3.08 2.06
CA LEU A 167 2.29 2.20 2.83
C LEU A 167 3.06 1.29 3.79
N ASP A 168 4.19 0.74 3.35
CA ASP A 168 5.05 -0.12 4.18
C ASP A 168 5.62 0.67 5.36
N GLU A 169 6.04 1.92 5.12
CA GLU A 169 6.52 2.83 6.17
C GLU A 169 5.44 3.14 7.20
N LEU A 170 4.24 3.49 6.73
CA LEU A 170 3.09 3.75 7.58
C LEU A 170 2.70 2.52 8.39
N GLN A 171 2.71 1.34 7.77
CA GLN A 171 2.43 0.08 8.46
C GLN A 171 3.39 -0.16 9.63
N ARG A 172 4.70 0.04 9.39
CA ARG A 172 5.74 -0.12 10.42
C ARG A 172 5.58 0.91 11.53
N ASN A 173 5.37 2.18 11.17
CA ASN A 173 5.27 3.26 12.13
C ASN A 173 4.04 3.14 13.03
N LEU A 174 2.90 2.72 12.50
CA LEU A 174 1.66 2.56 13.26
C LEU A 174 1.41 1.13 13.77
N LYS A 175 2.35 0.20 13.52
CA LYS A 175 2.25 -1.23 13.90
C LYS A 175 0.92 -1.87 13.43
N LEU A 176 0.52 -1.56 12.20
CA LEU A 176 -0.70 -2.06 11.57
C LEU A 176 -0.48 -3.46 10.98
N SER A 177 -1.54 -4.26 10.92
CA SER A 177 -1.50 -5.56 10.24
C SER A 177 -1.69 -5.41 8.72
N ASP A 178 -1.37 -6.46 7.97
CA ASP A 178 -1.63 -6.51 6.53
C ASP A 178 -3.13 -6.39 6.21
N GLU A 179 -3.98 -6.90 7.10
CA GLU A 179 -5.44 -6.79 6.97
C GLU A 179 -5.90 -5.33 7.11
N ASN A 180 -5.29 -4.54 8.00
CA ASN A 180 -5.63 -3.13 8.16
C ASN A 180 -5.34 -2.31 6.90
N LEU A 181 -4.26 -2.62 6.18
CA LEU A 181 -3.87 -1.91 4.95
C LEU A 181 -4.30 -2.60 3.66
N GLU A 182 -5.08 -3.68 3.74
CA GLU A 182 -5.53 -4.42 2.56
C GLU A 182 -6.27 -3.53 1.57
N ALA A 183 -7.16 -2.66 2.05
CA ALA A 183 -7.94 -1.75 1.20
C ALA A 183 -7.02 -0.78 0.43
N SER A 184 -6.05 -0.17 1.13
CA SER A 184 -5.08 0.76 0.54
C SER A 184 -4.15 0.08 -0.46
N ARG A 185 -3.67 -1.13 -0.14
CA ARG A 185 -2.83 -1.93 -1.05
C ARG A 185 -3.61 -2.41 -2.27
N ALA A 186 -4.86 -2.84 -2.10
CA ALA A 186 -5.71 -3.24 -3.20
C ALA A 186 -5.97 -2.04 -4.14
N ALA A 187 -6.33 -0.87 -3.59
CA ALA A 187 -6.60 0.35 -4.35
C ALA A 187 -5.37 0.77 -5.17
N LEU A 188 -4.20 0.84 -4.52
CA LEU A 188 -2.94 1.18 -5.18
C LEU A 188 -2.58 0.15 -6.28
N HIS A 189 -2.80 -1.14 -6.04
CA HIS A 189 -2.53 -2.18 -7.03
C HIS A 189 -3.46 -2.10 -8.25
N ARG A 190 -4.77 -1.93 -8.03
CA ARG A 190 -5.75 -1.96 -9.12
C ARG A 190 -5.82 -0.65 -9.91
N PHE A 191 -5.88 0.47 -9.19
CA PHE A 191 -6.16 1.78 -9.78
C PHE A 191 -4.91 2.66 -9.85
N GLY A 192 -3.81 2.27 -9.23
CA GLY A 192 -2.62 3.12 -9.09
C GLY A 192 -2.88 4.30 -8.16
N ASN A 193 -2.04 5.32 -8.25
CA ASN A 193 -2.24 6.57 -7.51
C ASN A 193 -3.18 7.48 -8.31
N THR A 194 -4.48 7.40 -8.00
CA THR A 194 -5.52 8.30 -8.55
C THR A 194 -5.64 9.61 -7.76
N SER A 195 -4.54 10.07 -7.15
CA SER A 195 -4.45 11.32 -6.37
C SER A 195 -5.61 11.42 -5.35
N SER A 196 -6.30 12.56 -5.24
CA SER A 196 -7.32 12.81 -4.21
C SER A 196 -8.49 11.82 -4.22
N SER A 197 -8.76 11.18 -5.37
CA SER A 197 -9.87 10.22 -5.48
C SER A 197 -9.56 8.86 -4.84
N SER A 198 -8.27 8.50 -4.66
CA SER A 198 -7.82 7.17 -4.22
C SER A 198 -8.42 6.73 -2.89
N ILE A 199 -8.51 7.65 -1.93
CA ILE A 199 -9.02 7.38 -0.57
C ILE A 199 -10.48 6.90 -0.59
N TRP A 200 -11.24 7.29 -1.62
CA TRP A 200 -12.62 6.87 -1.82
C TRP A 200 -12.74 5.49 -2.44
N TYR A 201 -11.79 5.10 -3.30
CA TYR A 201 -11.70 3.72 -3.78
C TYR A 201 -11.37 2.76 -2.62
N GLU A 202 -10.53 3.17 -1.67
CA GLU A 202 -10.22 2.39 -0.47
C GLU A 202 -11.47 2.18 0.40
N LEU A 203 -12.23 3.23 0.67
CA LEU A 203 -13.49 3.12 1.40
C LEU A 203 -14.50 2.25 0.64
N ALA A 204 -14.60 2.44 -0.67
CA ALA A 204 -15.46 1.64 -1.53
C ALA A 204 -15.07 0.15 -1.52
N TYR A 205 -13.79 -0.19 -1.37
CA TYR A 205 -13.33 -1.57 -1.21
C TYR A 205 -13.91 -2.20 0.06
N LEU A 206 -13.81 -1.49 1.19
CA LEU A 206 -14.36 -1.93 2.47
C LEU A 206 -15.89 -2.10 2.41
N GLU A 207 -16.60 -1.20 1.73
CA GLU A 207 -18.05 -1.32 1.49
C GLU A 207 -18.37 -2.54 0.62
N ALA A 208 -17.60 -2.78 -0.45
CA ALA A 208 -17.82 -3.89 -1.37
C ALA A 208 -17.56 -5.26 -0.72
N LYS A 209 -16.63 -5.33 0.24
CA LYS A 209 -16.37 -6.49 1.08
C LYS A 209 -17.34 -6.64 2.27
N GLU A 210 -18.26 -5.69 2.46
CA GLU A 210 -19.19 -5.64 3.60
C GLU A 210 -18.49 -5.70 4.98
N ARG A 211 -17.27 -5.16 5.07
CA ARG A 211 -16.47 -5.20 6.32
C ARG A 211 -16.97 -4.21 7.37
N VAL A 212 -17.56 -3.10 6.93
CA VAL A 212 -17.96 -1.99 7.82
C VAL A 212 -19.30 -2.28 8.50
N LYS A 213 -19.26 -2.53 9.80
CA LYS A 213 -20.43 -2.75 10.66
C LYS A 213 -20.96 -1.43 11.21
N SER A 214 -22.09 -1.50 11.92
CA SER A 214 -22.68 -0.34 12.57
C SER A 214 -21.86 0.03 13.80
N GLY A 215 -21.50 1.30 13.95
CA GLY A 215 -20.69 1.80 15.08
C GLY A 215 -19.19 1.84 14.80
N ASP A 216 -18.70 1.07 13.84
CA ASP A 216 -17.29 1.04 13.44
C ASP A 216 -16.79 2.43 13.05
N ARG A 217 -15.54 2.73 13.40
CA ARG A 217 -14.83 3.94 13.02
C ARG A 217 -13.84 3.62 11.90
N VAL A 218 -13.88 4.46 10.87
CA VAL A 218 -12.98 4.40 9.72
C VAL A 218 -12.09 5.61 9.74
N TRP A 219 -10.77 5.39 9.73
CA TRP A 219 -9.79 6.45 9.60
C TRP A 219 -9.29 6.55 8.17
N GLN A 220 -9.59 7.67 7.52
CA GLN A 220 -9.03 8.04 6.23
C GLN A 220 -7.84 8.98 6.44
N MET A 221 -6.67 8.62 5.91
CA MET A 221 -5.47 9.44 5.92
C MET A 221 -5.00 9.70 4.49
N ALA A 222 -4.75 10.96 4.16
CA ALA A 222 -4.30 11.36 2.83
C ALA A 222 -3.14 12.36 2.88
N PHE A 223 -2.21 12.21 1.95
CA PHE A 223 -1.03 13.06 1.81
C PHE A 223 -1.11 13.97 0.58
N GLY A 224 -0.48 15.15 0.65
CA GLY A 224 -0.43 16.10 -0.47
C GLY A 224 0.82 16.98 -0.44
N SER A 225 1.05 17.75 -1.51
CA SER A 225 2.21 18.63 -1.68
C SER A 225 2.29 19.78 -0.65
N GLY A 226 3.50 20.32 -0.44
CA GLY A 226 3.79 21.27 0.65
C GLY A 226 3.73 20.59 2.02
N PHE A 227 4.27 19.37 2.10
CA PHE A 227 3.74 18.20 2.78
C PHE A 227 2.54 18.45 3.71
N LYS A 228 1.39 17.95 3.27
CA LYS A 228 0.12 18.00 4.00
C LYS A 228 -0.27 16.59 4.40
N CYS A 229 -0.73 16.43 5.63
CA CYS A 229 -1.35 15.19 6.11
C CYS A 229 -2.75 15.52 6.59
N ASN A 230 -3.76 14.92 5.96
CA ASN A 230 -5.16 15.05 6.32
C ASN A 230 -5.63 13.74 6.93
N SER A 231 -6.20 13.82 8.13
CA SER A 231 -6.87 12.72 8.80
C SER A 231 -8.34 13.05 8.96
N VAL A 232 -9.19 12.13 8.52
CA VAL A 232 -10.64 12.22 8.60
C VAL A 232 -11.16 10.97 9.29
N VAL A 233 -11.96 11.18 10.33
CA VAL A 233 -12.57 10.11 11.12
C VAL A 233 -14.05 10.03 10.82
N TRP A 234 -14.47 8.87 10.36
CA TRP A 234 -15.86 8.54 10.07
C TRP A 234 -16.37 7.52 11.05
N LYS A 235 -17.58 7.71 11.57
CA LYS A 235 -18.32 6.69 12.30
C LYS A 235 -19.44 6.14 11.44
N SER A 236 -19.46 4.83 11.29
CA SER A 236 -20.51 4.10 10.60
C SER A 236 -21.81 4.18 11.39
N MET A 237 -22.85 4.74 10.77
CA MET A 237 -24.16 4.95 11.38
C MET A 237 -25.05 3.70 11.28
N ARG A 238 -24.69 2.76 10.40
CA ARG A 238 -25.42 1.53 10.11
C ARG A 238 -24.50 0.52 9.45
N ARG A 239 -24.85 -0.76 9.46
CA ARG A 239 -24.11 -1.76 8.66
C ARG A 239 -24.15 -1.38 7.19
N VAL A 240 -22.99 -1.22 6.56
CA VAL A 240 -22.88 -0.88 5.14
C VAL A 240 -22.91 -2.16 4.32
N ARG A 241 -24.02 -2.36 3.59
CA ARG A 241 -24.19 -3.51 2.68
C ARG A 241 -23.49 -3.25 1.36
N ARG A 242 -23.16 -4.32 0.64
CA ARG A 242 -22.53 -4.28 -0.69
C ARG A 242 -23.37 -3.40 -1.62
N PRO A 243 -22.83 -2.28 -2.11
CA PRO A 243 -23.60 -1.38 -2.98
C PRO A 243 -23.92 -2.05 -4.32
N ALA A 244 -25.06 -1.70 -4.92
CA ALA A 244 -25.42 -2.18 -6.26
C ALA A 244 -24.48 -1.67 -7.37
N ARG A 245 -23.84 -0.51 -7.14
CA ARG A 245 -22.81 0.08 -8.01
C ARG A 245 -21.61 0.45 -7.16
N ASN A 246 -20.46 -0.12 -7.49
CA ASN A 246 -19.20 0.13 -6.80
C ASN A 246 -18.03 -0.27 -7.73
N PRO A 247 -16.90 0.47 -7.74
CA PRO A 247 -15.78 0.24 -8.66
C PRO A 247 -15.07 -1.11 -8.51
N TRP A 248 -15.40 -1.86 -7.45
CA TRP A 248 -14.79 -3.15 -7.14
C TRP A 248 -15.67 -4.35 -7.47
N LEU A 249 -16.94 -4.19 -7.86
CA LEU A 249 -17.90 -5.31 -7.87
C LEU A 249 -17.50 -6.50 -8.74
N ASP A 250 -16.76 -6.24 -9.82
CA ASP A 250 -16.26 -7.21 -10.78
C ASP A 250 -15.13 -8.09 -10.21
N CYS A 251 -14.34 -7.56 -9.26
CA CYS A 251 -13.13 -8.24 -8.78
C CYS A 251 -12.97 -8.25 -7.25
N VAL A 252 -13.87 -7.67 -6.47
CA VAL A 252 -13.68 -7.49 -5.02
C VAL A 252 -13.44 -8.84 -4.34
N ASP A 253 -14.14 -9.88 -4.77
CA ASP A 253 -14.05 -11.23 -4.22
C ASP A 253 -12.70 -11.92 -4.53
N THR A 254 -11.87 -11.33 -5.40
CA THR A 254 -10.57 -11.89 -5.84
C THR A 254 -9.38 -11.32 -5.05
N TYR A 255 -9.58 -10.26 -4.27
CA TYR A 255 -8.57 -9.67 -3.37
C TYR A 255 -8.71 -10.19 -1.92
N PRO A 256 -7.60 -10.37 -1.17
CA PRO A 256 -6.20 -10.23 -1.58
C PRO A 256 -5.66 -11.47 -2.34
N GLN A 257 -4.78 -11.24 -3.33
CA GLN A 257 -4.30 -12.27 -4.28
C GLN A 257 -3.11 -13.08 -3.70
N GLY A 258 -3.38 -14.12 -2.90
CA GLY A 258 -2.31 -14.95 -2.29
C GLY A 258 -1.47 -15.80 -3.26
N ALA A 259 -1.89 -16.02 -4.51
CA ALA A 259 -1.15 -16.81 -5.52
C ALA A 259 -0.63 -15.99 -6.70
N SER A 260 -1.10 -14.74 -6.90
CA SER A 260 -0.55 -13.88 -7.94
C SER A 260 0.71 -13.15 -7.48
N SER A 261 0.99 -13.10 -6.17
CA SER A 261 2.13 -12.35 -5.64
C SER A 261 3.45 -12.79 -6.24
N ALA A 262 3.68 -14.09 -6.46
CA ALA A 262 4.90 -14.60 -7.10
C ALA A 262 5.00 -14.19 -8.57
N ALA A 263 3.88 -14.23 -9.31
CA ALA A 263 3.84 -13.76 -10.70
C ALA A 263 4.02 -12.24 -10.80
N CYS A 264 3.38 -11.46 -9.92
CA CYS A 264 3.55 -10.01 -9.84
C CYS A 264 4.99 -9.64 -9.44
N GLN A 265 5.59 -10.32 -8.47
CA GLN A 265 6.98 -10.11 -8.07
C GLN A 265 7.95 -10.50 -9.18
N ALA A 266 7.68 -11.59 -9.91
CA ALA A 266 8.48 -12.01 -11.06
C ALA A 266 8.45 -10.97 -12.19
N VAL A 267 7.27 -10.47 -12.56
CA VAL A 267 7.11 -9.41 -13.57
C VAL A 267 7.80 -8.12 -13.12
N TRP A 268 7.62 -7.73 -11.85
CA TRP A 268 8.27 -6.53 -11.31
C TRP A 268 9.81 -6.65 -11.27
N LEU A 269 10.34 -7.80 -10.85
CA LEU A 269 11.79 -8.05 -10.85
C LEU A 269 12.35 -8.09 -12.28
N ARG A 270 11.58 -8.61 -13.25
CA ARG A 270 11.95 -8.58 -14.67
C ARG A 270 12.16 -7.15 -15.15
N GLU A 271 11.18 -6.29 -14.89
CA GLU A 271 11.22 -4.88 -15.29
C GLU A 271 12.36 -4.14 -14.60
N LEU A 272 12.51 -4.32 -13.28
CA LEU A 272 13.59 -3.71 -12.51
C LEU A 272 14.98 -4.15 -13.01
N LEU A 273 15.18 -5.43 -13.31
CA LEU A 273 16.47 -5.92 -13.83
C LEU A 273 16.75 -5.37 -15.23
N GLY A 274 15.75 -5.26 -16.09
CA GLY A 274 15.90 -4.63 -17.41
C GLY A 274 16.30 -3.16 -17.31
N GLU A 275 15.70 -2.41 -16.37
CA GLU A 275 16.07 -1.02 -16.10
C GLU A 275 17.49 -0.88 -15.53
N LEU A 276 17.87 -1.75 -14.60
CA LEU A 276 19.18 -1.68 -13.91
C LEU A 276 20.35 -2.14 -14.77
N THR A 277 20.11 -3.08 -15.69
CA THR A 277 21.18 -3.71 -16.48
C THR A 277 21.18 -3.29 -17.95
N GLU A 278 20.21 -2.46 -18.36
CA GLU A 278 19.93 -2.11 -19.76
C GLU A 278 19.75 -3.34 -20.69
N ALA A 279 19.55 -4.51 -20.09
CA ALA A 279 19.41 -5.76 -20.81
C ALA A 279 17.98 -5.90 -21.36
N LYS A 280 17.87 -6.56 -22.51
CA LYS A 280 16.58 -6.91 -23.09
C LYS A 280 15.79 -7.78 -22.09
N LEU A 281 14.55 -7.39 -21.81
CA LEU A 281 13.65 -8.14 -20.93
C LEU A 281 13.46 -9.57 -21.47
N GLN A 282 13.81 -10.55 -20.63
CA GLN A 282 13.59 -11.97 -20.91
C GLN A 282 12.38 -12.47 -20.15
N GLU A 283 11.74 -13.50 -20.69
CA GLU A 283 10.60 -14.16 -20.08
C GLU A 283 11.00 -14.87 -18.78
N VAL A 284 10.21 -14.69 -17.72
CA VAL A 284 10.54 -15.28 -16.41
C VAL A 284 9.93 -16.66 -16.26
N VAL A 285 10.77 -17.69 -16.06
CA VAL A 285 10.29 -19.05 -15.80
C VAL A 285 9.89 -19.20 -14.33
N LEU A 286 8.58 -19.28 -14.08
CA LEU A 286 8.00 -19.54 -12.77
C LEU A 286 7.85 -21.06 -12.55
N LYS A 287 8.66 -21.62 -11.65
CA LYS A 287 8.65 -23.06 -11.29
C LYS A 287 7.60 -23.35 -10.21
N VAL A 288 6.55 -24.09 -10.57
CA VAL A 288 5.41 -24.43 -9.70
C VAL A 288 5.34 -25.93 -9.46
N ASP A 289 5.15 -26.36 -8.21
CA ASP A 289 5.11 -27.77 -7.82
C ASP A 289 3.71 -28.40 -7.80
N ASN A 290 2.69 -27.58 -8.01
CA ASN A 290 1.31 -28.01 -8.06
C ASN A 290 0.85 -28.20 -9.52
N THR A 291 0.80 -29.45 -9.97
CA THR A 291 0.39 -29.82 -11.33
C THR A 291 -1.06 -29.39 -11.64
N SER A 292 -1.96 -29.39 -10.64
CA SER A 292 -3.33 -28.91 -10.79
C SER A 292 -3.38 -27.39 -11.03
N ALA A 293 -2.51 -26.61 -10.37
CA ALA A 293 -2.39 -25.18 -10.59
C ALA A 293 -1.91 -24.86 -12.02
N ILE A 294 -0.97 -25.65 -12.55
CA ILE A 294 -0.46 -25.50 -13.92
C ILE A 294 -1.52 -25.88 -14.97
N ALA A 295 -2.25 -26.97 -14.75
CA ALA A 295 -3.37 -27.37 -15.60
C ALA A 295 -4.45 -26.28 -15.66
N LEU A 296 -4.67 -25.59 -14.54
CA LEU A 296 -5.56 -24.43 -14.47
C LEU A 296 -4.99 -23.18 -15.13
N VAL A 297 -3.68 -23.01 -15.30
CA VAL A 297 -3.15 -21.96 -16.19
C VAL A 297 -3.39 -22.34 -17.65
N LYS A 298 -3.10 -23.59 -18.04
CA LYS A 298 -3.09 -24.00 -19.45
C LYS A 298 -4.46 -24.28 -20.08
N ASN A 299 -5.47 -24.73 -19.31
CA ASN A 299 -6.77 -25.14 -19.86
C ASN A 299 -7.96 -24.37 -19.27
N PRO A 300 -8.75 -23.63 -20.08
CA PRO A 300 -9.90 -22.84 -19.61
C PRO A 300 -11.18 -23.65 -19.31
N VAL A 301 -11.26 -24.92 -19.73
CA VAL A 301 -12.53 -25.70 -19.86
C VAL A 301 -12.96 -26.46 -18.57
N PHE A 302 -12.32 -26.27 -17.42
CA PHE A 302 -12.75 -26.96 -16.19
C PHE A 302 -14.06 -26.39 -15.61
N HIS A 303 -15.03 -27.30 -15.41
CA HIS A 303 -16.40 -27.02 -15.01
C HIS A 303 -16.55 -26.60 -13.52
N SER A 304 -17.28 -25.49 -13.35
CA SER A 304 -18.25 -25.12 -12.29
C SER A 304 -18.14 -25.57 -10.82
N ARG A 305 -16.98 -25.56 -10.15
CA ARG A 305 -16.98 -25.60 -8.66
C ARG A 305 -16.21 -24.54 -7.85
N SER A 306 -15.36 -23.69 -8.45
CA SER A 306 -14.65 -22.65 -7.68
C SER A 306 -14.36 -21.36 -8.46
N LYS A 307 -15.23 -20.35 -8.36
CA LYS A 307 -15.03 -19.02 -8.99
C LYS A 307 -13.75 -18.32 -8.55
N HIS A 308 -13.34 -18.49 -7.29
CA HIS A 308 -12.13 -17.90 -6.69
C HIS A 308 -10.82 -18.50 -7.24
N ILE A 309 -10.86 -19.74 -7.73
CA ILE A 309 -9.73 -20.40 -8.38
C ILE A 309 -9.54 -19.81 -9.79
N LYS A 310 -10.61 -19.68 -10.57
CA LYS A 310 -10.54 -19.19 -11.97
C LYS A 310 -9.86 -17.83 -12.09
N SER A 311 -10.19 -16.86 -11.24
CA SER A 311 -9.64 -15.49 -11.37
C SER A 311 -8.14 -15.37 -11.05
N ARG A 312 -7.60 -16.16 -10.12
CA ARG A 312 -6.16 -16.16 -9.81
C ARG A 312 -5.33 -16.69 -10.98
N PHE A 313 -5.85 -17.71 -11.67
CA PHE A 313 -5.22 -18.28 -12.86
C PHE A 313 -5.41 -17.40 -14.10
N HIS A 314 -6.44 -16.54 -14.15
CA HIS A 314 -6.62 -15.57 -15.25
C HIS A 314 -5.48 -14.56 -15.35
N TYR A 315 -5.01 -13.97 -14.25
CA TYR A 315 -3.88 -13.02 -14.30
C TYR A 315 -2.57 -13.70 -14.71
N ILE A 316 -2.28 -14.89 -14.14
CA ILE A 316 -1.10 -15.67 -14.52
C ILE A 316 -1.16 -16.04 -16.01
N ARG A 317 -2.35 -16.39 -16.54
CA ARG A 317 -2.55 -16.58 -17.99
C ARG A 317 -2.30 -15.31 -18.78
N GLU A 318 -2.81 -14.17 -18.35
CA GLU A 318 -2.60 -12.90 -19.04
C GLU A 318 -1.10 -12.52 -19.12
N CYS A 319 -0.32 -12.80 -18.07
CA CYS A 319 1.14 -12.65 -18.11
C CYS A 319 1.80 -13.68 -19.04
N VAL A 320 1.31 -14.91 -19.10
CA VAL A 320 1.80 -15.93 -20.07
C VAL A 320 1.46 -15.51 -21.50
N ASP A 321 0.24 -15.04 -21.76
CA ASP A 321 -0.21 -14.59 -23.08
C ASP A 321 0.57 -13.36 -23.58
N ARG A 322 1.05 -12.53 -22.65
CA ARG A 322 1.94 -11.39 -22.94
C ARG A 322 3.42 -11.76 -23.08
N ASN A 323 3.77 -13.05 -22.99
CA ASN A 323 5.15 -13.56 -22.95
C ASN A 323 6.01 -12.94 -21.83
N GLU A 324 5.37 -12.59 -20.72
CA GLU A 324 6.03 -11.99 -19.56
C GLU A 324 6.60 -13.05 -18.63
N ILE A 325 5.90 -14.19 -18.53
CA ILE A 325 6.26 -15.33 -17.68
C ILE A 325 5.91 -16.64 -18.38
N VAL A 326 6.68 -17.69 -18.10
CA VAL A 326 6.37 -19.08 -18.47
C VAL A 326 6.20 -19.90 -17.19
N VAL A 327 5.12 -20.68 -17.11
CA VAL A 327 4.84 -21.53 -15.94
C VAL A 327 5.25 -22.96 -16.24
N GLU A 328 6.24 -23.46 -15.49
CA GLU A 328 6.77 -24.82 -15.62
C GLU A 328 6.60 -25.63 -14.34
N HIS A 329 6.38 -26.94 -14.51
CA HIS A 329 6.29 -27.85 -13.39
C HIS A 329 7.68 -28.16 -12.83
N ILE A 330 7.81 -28.16 -11.50
CA ILE A 330 8.96 -28.74 -10.80
C ILE A 330 8.44 -29.72 -9.76
N SER A 331 9.10 -30.87 -9.56
CA SER A 331 8.71 -31.75 -8.47
C SER A 331 8.85 -31.04 -7.14
N GLY A 332 7.91 -31.21 -6.20
CA GLY A 332 8.08 -30.74 -4.81
C GLY A 332 9.28 -31.37 -4.08
N LYS A 333 9.88 -32.42 -4.66
CA LYS A 333 11.16 -32.98 -4.20
C LYS A 333 12.37 -32.20 -4.70
N GLU A 334 12.22 -31.38 -5.74
CA GLU A 334 13.28 -30.63 -6.43
C GLU A 334 13.13 -29.10 -6.30
N GLN A 335 12.08 -28.64 -5.60
CA GLN A 335 11.79 -27.23 -5.39
C GLN A 335 12.87 -26.57 -4.51
N ARG A 336 13.84 -25.92 -5.15
CA ARG A 336 14.99 -25.30 -4.47
C ARG A 336 14.60 -24.21 -3.48
N ALA A 337 13.46 -23.55 -3.67
CA ALA A 337 12.95 -22.54 -2.75
C ALA A 337 12.58 -23.10 -1.36
N ASP A 338 12.35 -24.42 -1.25
CA ASP A 338 11.94 -25.06 0.01
C ASP A 338 12.98 -24.90 1.12
N ILE A 339 14.28 -24.88 0.79
CA ILE A 339 15.34 -24.70 1.80
C ILE A 339 15.32 -23.32 2.45
N LEU A 340 14.78 -22.31 1.75
CA LEU A 340 14.67 -20.93 2.25
C LEU A 340 13.35 -20.66 2.97
N THR A 341 12.35 -21.52 2.77
CA THR A 341 10.96 -21.25 3.18
C THR A 341 10.38 -22.29 4.13
N LYS A 342 11.00 -23.47 4.24
CA LYS A 342 10.53 -24.60 5.06
C LYS A 342 11.66 -25.18 5.90
N ALA A 343 11.32 -25.67 7.09
CA ALA A 343 12.24 -26.42 7.94
C ALA A 343 12.41 -27.85 7.38
N LEU A 344 13.46 -28.07 6.57
CA LEU A 344 13.74 -29.35 5.92
C LEU A 344 14.52 -30.31 6.83
N ALA A 345 14.19 -31.61 6.75
CA ALA A 345 14.97 -32.66 7.39
C ALA A 345 16.39 -32.73 6.82
N ARG A 346 17.38 -33.14 7.63
CA ARG A 346 18.82 -33.07 7.35
C ARG A 346 19.22 -33.56 5.95
N ILE A 347 18.65 -34.68 5.49
CA ILE A 347 18.96 -35.27 4.18
C ILE A 347 18.48 -34.35 3.05
N LYS A 348 17.21 -33.93 3.08
CA LYS A 348 16.62 -33.04 2.06
C LYS A 348 17.25 -31.64 2.09
N PHE A 349 17.63 -31.14 3.27
CA PHE A 349 18.40 -29.90 3.40
C PHE A 349 19.77 -30.01 2.69
N GLY A 350 20.48 -31.12 2.89
CA GLY A 350 21.76 -31.39 2.23
C GLY A 350 21.66 -31.50 0.71
N GLU A 351 20.61 -32.15 0.20
CA GLU A 351 20.31 -32.23 -1.24
C GLU A 351 20.01 -30.84 -1.83
N MET A 352 19.15 -30.05 -1.19
CA MET A 352 18.80 -28.70 -1.63
C MET A 352 20.00 -27.74 -1.58
N ARG A 353 20.84 -27.85 -0.56
CA ARG A 353 22.07 -27.06 -0.42
C ARG A 353 23.04 -27.32 -1.58
N LYS A 354 23.19 -28.58 -1.98
CA LYS A 354 23.97 -28.97 -3.18
C LYS A 354 23.36 -28.41 -4.47
N LEU A 355 22.04 -28.48 -4.63
CA LEU A 355 21.33 -27.96 -5.80
C LEU A 355 21.42 -26.42 -5.94
N LEU A 356 21.59 -25.70 -4.83
CA LEU A 356 21.85 -24.26 -4.82
C LEU A 356 23.32 -23.90 -5.09
N GLY A 357 24.22 -24.89 -5.19
CA GLY A 357 25.65 -24.64 -5.38
C GLY A 357 26.36 -24.09 -4.13
N VAL A 358 25.78 -24.27 -2.94
CA VAL A 358 26.37 -23.79 -1.68
C VAL A 358 27.45 -24.77 -1.23
N GLU A 359 28.70 -24.47 -1.58
CA GLU A 359 29.87 -25.24 -1.17
C GLU A 359 30.49 -24.74 0.15
N ASP A 360 31.22 -25.63 0.82
CA ASP A 360 32.03 -25.24 1.98
C ASP A 360 33.36 -24.63 1.50
N LEU A 361 33.56 -23.35 1.81
CA LEU A 361 34.74 -22.58 1.38
C LEU A 361 36.07 -23.19 1.86
N LEU A 362 36.04 -23.95 2.96
CA LEU A 362 37.21 -24.66 3.50
C LEU A 362 37.62 -25.88 2.67
N VAL A 363 36.70 -26.47 1.91
CA VAL A 363 36.96 -27.62 1.03
C VAL A 363 37.43 -27.16 -0.36
N SER A 364 36.88 -26.05 -0.86
CA SER A 364 37.24 -25.50 -2.18
C SER A 364 38.69 -24.96 -2.23
N ARG A 365 39.23 -24.46 -1.11
CA ARG A 365 40.66 -24.09 -1.00
C ARG A 365 41.64 -25.26 -1.17
N ARG A 366 41.24 -26.52 -0.93
CA ARG A 366 42.10 -27.69 -1.18
C ARG A 366 42.12 -28.11 -2.66
N LYS A 367 41.14 -27.71 -3.47
CA LYS A 367 41.09 -28.02 -4.91
C LYS A 367 41.83 -27.01 -5.79
N LEU A 368 42.03 -25.79 -5.31
CA LEU A 368 42.80 -24.74 -5.99
C LEU A 368 44.30 -24.76 -5.64
N GLY A 369 44.73 -25.72 -4.82
CA GLY A 369 46.15 -25.99 -4.57
C GLY A 369 46.68 -27.02 -5.55
N GLY A 370 46.87 -26.60 -6.80
CA GLY A 370 47.54 -27.37 -7.85
C GLY A 370 48.40 -26.41 -8.66
N ASP A 371 49.70 -26.53 -8.44
CA ASP A 371 50.86 -25.92 -9.11
C ASP A 371 51.07 -24.40 -8.94
N CYS A 372 52.05 -24.09 -8.08
CA CYS A 372 52.87 -22.87 -8.13
C CYS A 372 53.76 -22.86 -9.37
#